data_AF-A0A1F5PYD4-F1
#
_entry.id   AF-A0A1F5PYD4-F1
#
_cell.length_a   1.000
_cell.length_b   1.000
_cell.length_c   1.000
_cell.angle_alpha   90.00
_cell.angle_beta   90.00
_cell.angle_gamma   90.00
#
_symmetry.space_group_name_H-M   'P 1'
#
loop_
_entity.id
_entity.type
_entity.pdbx_description
1 polymer ?
#
loop_
_entity_poly.entity_id
_entity_poly.type
_entity_poly.pdbx_seq_one_letter_code
_entity_poly.pdbx_strand_id
1 'polypeptide(L)'
;MNKLRLSIASVFAAECSIWFTVIITIWAELAPGLKNFLKALTGHHWVTKSWAAVIVFLVVLAFYYMTRQSANISQLTKGVNRLIMSVILGTVIVVGFFYWHSL
;
A
#
# COMPACT_ATOMS: atom_id res chain seq x y z
N MET A 1 14.67 11.36 17.52
CA MET A 1 14.11 10.28 16.65
C MET A 1 15.24 9.56 15.95
N ASN A 2 15.23 8.23 15.93
CA ASN A 2 16.19 7.46 15.16
C ASN A 2 15.80 7.50 13.67
N LYS A 3 16.52 8.30 12.88
CA LYS A 3 16.21 8.53 11.45
C LYS A 3 16.23 7.22 10.65
N LEU A 4 17.23 6.37 10.88
CA LEU A 4 17.37 5.10 10.16
C LEU A 4 16.21 4.14 10.45
N ARG A 5 15.80 4.04 11.73
CA ARG A 5 14.63 3.25 12.12
C ARG A 5 13.36 3.75 11.43
N LEU A 6 13.17 5.07 11.42
CA LEU A 6 12.02 5.68 10.76
C LEU A 6 12.02 5.38 9.26
N SER A 7 13.16 5.53 8.57
CA SER A 7 13.26 5.21 7.14
C SER A 7 12.90 3.76 6.83
N ILE A 8 13.40 2.80 7.63
CA ILE A 8 13.07 1.38 7.45
C ILE A 8 11.58 1.14 7.68
N ALA A 9 11.00 1.74 8.71
CA ALA A 9 9.57 1.63 9.00
C ALA A 9 8.71 2.24 7.87
N SER A 10 9.11 3.39 7.33
CA SER A 10 8.43 4.04 6.20
C SER A 10 8.49 3.20 4.93
N VAL A 11 9.62 2.55 4.65
CA VAL A 11 9.75 1.65 3.50
C VAL A 11 8.78 0.47 3.62
N PHE A 12 8.71 -0.15 4.79
CA PHE A 12 7.80 -1.27 5.02
C PHE A 12 6.32 -0.84 4.99
N ALA A 13 6.00 0.32 5.58
CA ALA A 13 4.66 0.89 5.52
C ALA A 13 4.22 1.21 4.08
N ALA A 14 5.12 1.78 3.27
CA ALA A 14 4.86 2.04 1.86
C ALA A 14 4.62 0.74 1.08
N GLU A 15 5.42 -0.31 1.34
CA GLU A 15 5.25 -1.63 0.73
C GLU A 15 3.85 -2.20 1.02
N CYS A 16 3.41 -2.15 2.29
CA CYS A 16 2.06 -2.56 2.68
C CYS A 16 0.96 -1.73 2.01
N SER A 17 1.12 -0.40 1.93
CA SER A 17 0.15 0.48 1.29
C SER A 17 0.04 0.24 -0.22
N ILE A 18 1.13 -0.09 -0.89
CA ILE A 18 1.11 -0.47 -2.32
C ILE A 18 0.27 -1.73 -2.51
N TRP A 19 0.57 -2.79 -1.77
CA TRP A 19 -0.15 -4.05 -1.92
C TRP A 19 -1.62 -3.94 -1.52
N PHE A 20 -1.91 -3.20 -0.45
CA PHE A 20 -3.29 -2.84 -0.12
C PHE A 20 -3.98 -2.15 -1.29
N THR A 21 -3.36 -1.14 -1.89
CA THR A 21 -3.91 -0.38 -3.02
C THR A 21 -4.19 -1.26 -4.23
N VAL A 22 -3.27 -2.17 -4.56
CA VAL A 22 -3.45 -3.14 -5.65
C VAL A 22 -4.66 -4.04 -5.38
N ILE A 23 -4.70 -4.67 -4.20
CA ILE A 23 -5.75 -5.61 -3.81
C ILE A 23 -7.11 -4.92 -3.78
N ILE A 24 -7.22 -3.79 -3.08
CA ILE A 24 -8.50 -3.08 -2.92
C ILE A 24 -8.99 -2.50 -4.24
N THR A 25 -8.09 -2.15 -5.15
CA THR A 25 -8.46 -1.68 -6.50
C THR A 25 -9.11 -2.79 -7.30
N ILE A 26 -8.46 -3.95 -7.40
CA ILE A 26 -8.99 -5.10 -8.13
C ILE A 26 -10.28 -5.62 -7.50
N TRP A 27 -10.29 -5.79 -6.18
CA TRP A 27 -11.45 -6.36 -5.49
C TRP A 27 -12.68 -5.46 -5.61
N ALA A 28 -12.52 -4.13 -5.55
CA ALA A 28 -13.63 -3.21 -5.75
C ALA A 28 -14.24 -3.30 -7.17
N GLU A 29 -13.45 -3.65 -8.18
CA GLU A 29 -13.98 -3.88 -9.54
C GLU A 29 -14.74 -5.20 -9.66
N LEU A 30 -14.26 -6.25 -8.97
CA LEU A 30 -14.87 -7.58 -9.00
C LEU A 30 -16.12 -7.71 -8.11
N ALA A 31 -16.27 -6.86 -7.09
CA ALA A 31 -17.34 -6.93 -6.11
C ALA A 31 -18.14 -5.60 -6.04
N PRO A 32 -19.29 -5.49 -6.75
CA PRO A 32 -20.10 -4.28 -6.77
C PRO A 32 -20.54 -3.80 -5.37
N GLY A 33 -20.83 -4.73 -4.45
CA GLY A 33 -21.17 -4.39 -3.06
C GLY A 33 -20.05 -3.66 -2.33
N LEU A 34 -18.80 -4.10 -2.52
CA LEU A 34 -17.62 -3.43 -1.95
C LEU A 34 -17.43 -2.04 -2.55
N LYS A 35 -17.56 -1.90 -3.88
CA LYS A 35 -17.46 -0.58 -4.55
C LYS A 35 -18.51 0.40 -4.03
N ASN A 36 -19.74 -0.06 -3.85
CA ASN A 36 -20.83 0.77 -3.32
C ASN A 36 -20.61 1.13 -1.86
N PHE A 37 -20.14 0.20 -1.03
CA PHE A 37 -19.75 0.49 0.35
C PHE A 37 -18.67 1.57 0.42
N LEU A 38 -17.61 1.44 -0.37
CA LEU A 38 -16.56 2.46 -0.44
C LEU A 38 -17.14 3.81 -0.88
N LYS A 39 -17.96 3.83 -1.94
CA LYS A 39 -18.61 5.04 -2.43
C LYS A 39 -19.49 5.70 -1.35
N ALA A 40 -20.17 4.94 -0.50
CA ALA A 40 -21.05 5.46 0.55
C ALA A 40 -20.30 6.26 1.63
N LEU A 41 -19.00 6.00 1.85
CA LEU A 41 -18.22 6.65 2.91
C LEU A 41 -17.76 8.07 2.54
N THR A 42 -17.36 8.30 1.29
CA THR A 42 -16.81 9.61 0.86
C THR A 42 -17.44 10.13 -0.44
N GLY A 43 -18.56 9.57 -0.88
CA GLY A 43 -19.21 9.87 -2.17
C GLY A 43 -18.52 9.25 -3.39
N HIS A 44 -17.27 8.82 -3.26
CA HIS A 44 -16.41 8.35 -4.33
C HIS A 44 -15.49 7.21 -3.87
N HIS A 45 -15.67 6.01 -4.41
CA HIS A 45 -14.91 4.81 -4.02
C HIS A 45 -13.38 4.95 -4.20
N TRP A 46 -12.92 5.72 -5.18
CA TRP A 46 -11.49 5.98 -5.40
C TRP A 46 -10.87 6.89 -4.32
N VAL A 47 -11.63 7.89 -3.83
CA VAL A 47 -11.20 8.74 -2.71
C VAL A 47 -11.11 7.94 -1.41
N THR A 48 -12.09 7.08 -1.14
CA THR A 48 -12.08 6.21 0.05
C THR A 48 -10.89 5.26 0.06
N LYS A 49 -10.54 4.67 -1.10
CA LYS A 49 -9.35 3.81 -1.24
C LYS A 49 -8.07 4.55 -0.90
N SER A 50 -7.91 5.80 -1.39
CA SER A 50 -6.73 6.63 -1.09
C SER A 50 -6.61 6.94 0.41
N TRP A 51 -7.70 7.31 1.07
CA TRP A 51 -7.70 7.50 2.53
C TRP A 51 -7.37 6.22 3.28
N ALA A 52 -7.95 5.09 2.88
CA ALA A 52 -7.64 3.80 3.47
C ALA A 52 -6.15 3.43 3.30
N ALA A 53 -5.53 3.72 2.15
CA ALA A 53 -4.11 3.49 1.91
C ALA A 53 -3.21 4.36 2.81
N VAL A 54 -3.60 5.62 3.06
CA VAL A 54 -2.93 6.53 4.01
C VAL A 54 -3.06 6.00 5.44
N ILE A 55 -4.24 5.53 5.84
CA ILE A 55 -4.46 4.94 7.15
C ILE A 55 -3.58 3.69 7.33
N VAL A 56 -3.56 2.79 6.34
CA VAL A 56 -2.67 1.61 6.33
C VAL A 56 -1.21 2.05 6.50
N PHE A 57 -0.77 3.06 5.77
CA PHE A 57 0.60 3.58 5.88
C PHE A 57 0.90 4.03 7.32
N LEU A 58 0.04 4.88 7.89
CA LEU A 58 0.25 5.45 9.21
C LEU A 58 0.23 4.38 10.31
N VAL A 59 -0.72 3.44 10.24
CA VAL A 59 -0.84 2.34 11.21
C VAL A 59 0.38 1.43 11.15
N VAL A 60 0.80 1.01 9.95
CA VAL A 60 1.98 0.15 9.78
C VAL A 60 3.25 0.89 10.18
N LEU A 61 3.39 2.16 9.82
CA LEU A 61 4.53 3.00 10.21
C LEU A 61 4.65 3.09 11.73
N ALA A 62 3.56 3.44 12.42
CA ALA A 62 3.53 3.56 13.87
C ALA A 62 3.86 2.22 14.53
N PHE A 63 3.17 1.15 14.13
CA PHE A 63 3.40 -0.20 14.66
C PHE A 63 4.85 -0.65 14.48
N TYR A 64 5.41 -0.50 13.28
CA TYR A 64 6.77 -0.97 12.98
C TYR A 64 7.85 -0.13 13.65
N TYR A 65 7.65 1.19 13.72
CA TYR A 65 8.56 2.09 14.41
C TYR A 65 8.61 1.83 15.93
N MET A 66 7.47 1.48 16.53
CA MET A 66 7.37 1.17 17.97
C MET A 66 7.97 -0.20 18.31
N THR A 67 7.74 -1.21 17.48
CA THR A 67 8.17 -2.59 17.75
C THR A 67 9.63 -2.85 17.39
N ARG A 68 10.21 -2.10 16.45
CA ARG A 68 11.57 -2.35 15.97
C ARG A 68 12.63 -1.66 16.84
N GLN A 69 13.52 -2.46 17.42
CA GLN A 69 14.58 -1.97 18.30
C GLN A 69 15.92 -1.73 17.57
N SER A 70 16.19 -2.46 16.49
CA SER A 70 17.46 -2.36 15.73
C SER A 70 17.25 -1.92 14.28
N ALA A 71 18.18 -1.08 13.80
CA ALA A 71 18.15 -0.52 12.47
C ALA A 71 19.55 -0.64 11.84
N ASN A 72 19.63 -1.20 10.63
CA ASN A 72 20.88 -1.36 9.89
C ASN A 72 20.68 -0.89 8.43
N ILE A 73 21.69 -0.20 7.87
CA ILE A 73 21.72 0.31 6.49
C ILE A 73 21.46 -0.79 5.45
N SER A 74 21.98 -2.01 5.66
CA SER A 74 21.74 -3.14 4.77
C SER A 74 20.25 -3.50 4.69
N GLN A 75 19.51 -3.39 5.80
CA GLN A 75 18.07 -3.65 5.83
C GLN A 75 17.30 -2.57 5.09
N LEU A 76 17.70 -1.31 5.22
CA LEU A 76 17.11 -0.21 4.45
C LEU A 76 17.31 -0.43 2.95
N THR A 77 18.53 -0.75 2.52
CA THR A 77 18.85 -0.98 1.10
C THR A 77 18.03 -2.13 0.51
N LYS A 78 17.98 -3.28 1.21
CA LYS A 78 17.14 -4.41 0.80
C LYS A 78 15.66 -4.04 0.76
N GLY A 79 15.19 -3.26 1.74
CA GLY A 79 13.82 -2.77 1.80
C GLY A 79 13.45 -1.89 0.62
N VAL A 80 14.31 -0.92 0.27
CA VAL A 80 14.10 -0.03 -0.88
C VAL A 80 14.02 -0.82 -2.18
N ASN A 81 14.90 -1.81 -2.38
CA ASN A 81 14.85 -2.67 -3.57
C ASN A 81 13.52 -3.46 -3.65
N ARG A 82 13.04 -4.02 -2.53
CA ARG A 82 11.73 -4.69 -2.50
C ARG A 82 10.57 -3.72 -2.76
N LEU A 83 10.66 -2.50 -2.24
CA LEU A 83 9.67 -1.46 -2.47
C LEU A 83 9.59 -1.11 -3.96
N ILE A 84 10.73 -0.90 -4.63
CA ILE A 84 10.79 -0.65 -6.07
C ILE A 84 10.15 -1.81 -6.84
N MET A 85 10.51 -3.05 -6.50
CA MET A 85 9.90 -4.24 -7.12
C MET A 85 8.38 -4.30 -6.88
N SER A 86 7.92 -3.94 -5.69
CA SER A 86 6.49 -3.91 -5.37
C SER A 86 5.74 -2.86 -6.19
N VAL A 87 6.34 -1.68 -6.43
CA VAL A 87 5.77 -0.67 -7.34
C VAL A 87 5.66 -1.24 -8.75
N ILE A 88 6.74 -1.79 -9.31
CA ILE A 88 6.76 -2.34 -10.67
C ILE A 88 5.70 -3.44 -10.82
N LEU A 89 5.70 -4.42 -9.92
CA LEU A 89 4.75 -5.53 -9.94
C LEU A 89 3.31 -5.04 -9.74
N GLY A 90 3.09 -4.14 -8.77
CA GLY A 90 1.77 -3.57 -8.52
C GLY A 90 1.22 -2.82 -9.75
N THR A 91 2.05 -2.05 -10.44
CA THR A 91 1.67 -1.38 -11.69
C THR A 91 1.31 -2.38 -12.78
N VAL A 92 2.16 -3.39 -13.01
CA VAL A 92 1.89 -4.44 -14.02
C VAL A 92 0.59 -5.17 -13.72
N ILE A 93 0.34 -5.51 -12.45
CA ILE A 93 -0.87 -6.20 -12.03
C ILE A 93 -2.12 -5.34 -12.27
N VAL A 94 -2.11 -4.07 -11.85
CA VAL A 94 -3.27 -3.18 -12.01
C VAL A 94 -3.54 -2.88 -13.49
N VAL A 95 -2.49 -2.57 -14.26
CA VAL A 95 -2.63 -2.31 -15.71
C VAL A 95 -3.11 -3.56 -16.43
N GLY A 96 -2.50 -4.71 -16.16
CA GLY A 96 -2.89 -5.99 -16.75
C GLY A 96 -4.33 -6.38 -16.41
N PHE A 97 -4.76 -6.15 -15.16
CA PHE A 97 -6.14 -6.36 -14.75
C PHE A 97 -7.11 -5.48 -15.55
N PHE A 98 -6.88 -4.17 -15.64
CA PHE A 98 -7.79 -3.27 -16.37
C PHE A 98 -7.76 -3.49 -17.87
N TYR A 99 -6.62 -3.86 -18.44
CA TYR A 99 -6.53 -4.27 -19.85
C TYR A 99 -7.42 -5.48 -20.10
N TRP A 100 -7.26 -6.56 -19.31
CA TRP A 100 -8.08 -7.76 -19.44
C TRP A 100 -9.56 -7.50 -19.15
N HIS A 101 -9.88 -6.73 -18.11
CA HIS A 101 -11.25 -6.45 -17.68
C HIS A 101 -12.03 -5.57 -18.66
N SER A 102 -11.34 -4.85 -19.55
CA SER A 102 -11.95 -4.00 -20.57
C SER A 102 -12.08 -4.67 -21.95
N LEU A 103 -11.56 -5.89 -22.12
CA LEU A 103 -11.76 -6.74 -23.30
C LEU A 103 -13.11 -7.46 -23.21
#